data_AF-A0A563VWS8-F1
#
_entry.id   AF-A0A563VWS8-F1
#
_cell.length_a   1.000
_cell.length_b   1.000
_cell.length_c   1.000
_cell.angle_alpha   90.00
_cell.angle_beta   90.00
_cell.angle_gamma   90.00
#
_symmetry.space_group_name_H-M   'P 1'
#
loop_
_entity.id
_entity.type
_entity.pdbx_description
1 polymer ?
#
loop_
_entity_poly.entity_id
_entity_poly.type
_entity_poly.pdbx_seq_one_letter_code
_entity_poly.pdbx_strand_id
1 'polypeptide(L)'
;MTAGKSSTFAKLKHRIEYHLQTRSTKEAFVQFWSQEYLSDRELVTELDFFTDRIEPLLKTNYYRRSDANGVYIDNFWRIDLFFAIFFAVEYLSRTFWVAKNRNDLNWWDAMLRYWYDALMLIPLWRWLRILPVTIRIHKSGLLDMERILSQITHEPAAYISHRASMFLIVRLLNQSQEAINNGAIAKLLTSSTTETLHATEDKINLIIDRLISLAICNVLPQVQPDIEDLLRHILRGALKESDVYQTLKTIPGIASLPQEAIEQLADYLAQAAYDVLINSYADTEGKIIFDRLKDNFSLTLKEQLQDRATQSEIQTLLSDLLEDWKSSYVKTSHQRNPEDTLAETEEIAVT
;
A
#
# COMPACT_ATOMS: atom_id res chain seq x y z
N MET A 1 -52.97 4.23 4.27
CA MET A 1 -54.35 3.72 4.10
C MET A 1 -55.34 4.77 4.62
N THR A 2 -56.01 5.52 3.75
CA THR A 2 -56.98 6.58 4.09
C THR A 2 -58.40 6.09 3.79
N ALA A 3 -58.98 5.29 4.69
CA ALA A 3 -60.32 4.72 4.53
C ALA A 3 -61.41 5.81 4.36
N GLY A 4 -61.24 7.00 4.96
CA GLY A 4 -62.18 8.11 4.84
C GLY A 4 -62.24 8.75 3.45
N LYS A 5 -61.09 8.95 2.78
CA LYS A 5 -61.02 9.66 1.48
C LYS A 5 -61.73 8.91 0.35
N SER A 6 -61.53 7.58 0.28
CA SER A 6 -62.24 6.74 -0.69
C SER A 6 -63.76 6.79 -0.51
N SER A 7 -64.25 6.77 0.74
CA SER A 7 -65.68 6.84 1.04
C SER A 7 -66.32 8.19 0.69
N THR A 8 -65.62 9.30 0.95
CA THR A 8 -66.10 10.65 0.64
C THR A 8 -66.12 10.90 -0.87
N PHE A 9 -65.13 10.37 -1.59
CA PHE A 9 -65.10 10.43 -3.05
C PHE A 9 -66.23 9.62 -3.69
N ALA A 10 -66.49 8.40 -3.20
CA ALA A 10 -67.62 7.60 -3.66
C ALA A 10 -68.97 8.29 -3.39
N LYS A 11 -69.13 8.94 -2.23
CA LYS A 11 -70.32 9.73 -1.90
C LYS A 11 -70.51 10.92 -2.84
N LEU A 12 -69.42 11.61 -3.21
CA LEU A 12 -69.46 12.72 -4.16
C LEU A 12 -69.93 12.24 -5.54
N LYS A 13 -69.34 11.15 -6.04
CA LYS A 13 -69.73 10.53 -7.32
C LYS A 13 -71.22 10.19 -7.32
N HIS A 14 -71.66 9.48 -6.30
CA HIS A 14 -73.03 9.01 -6.22
C HIS A 14 -74.03 10.17 -6.12
N ARG A 15 -73.71 11.25 -5.40
CA ARG A 15 -74.61 12.42 -5.27
C ARG A 15 -74.84 13.14 -6.60
N ILE A 16 -73.79 13.34 -7.39
CA ILE A 16 -73.94 14.05 -8.67
C ILE A 16 -74.55 13.14 -9.75
N GLU A 17 -74.21 11.85 -9.73
CA GLU A 17 -74.83 10.83 -10.59
C GLU A 17 -76.33 10.71 -10.31
N TYR A 18 -76.73 10.69 -9.03
CA TYR A 18 -78.13 10.63 -8.63
C TYR A 18 -78.89 11.92 -8.97
N HIS A 19 -78.29 13.09 -8.77
CA HIS A 19 -78.94 14.37 -9.07
C HIS A 19 -79.25 14.53 -10.56
N LEU A 20 -78.36 14.06 -11.43
CA LEU A 20 -78.49 14.13 -12.88
C LEU A 20 -79.04 12.86 -13.54
N GLN A 21 -79.33 11.83 -12.74
CA GLN A 21 -79.81 10.52 -13.21
C GLN A 21 -78.88 9.89 -14.26
N THR A 22 -77.57 10.07 -14.10
CA THR A 22 -76.55 9.49 -14.97
C THR A 22 -75.76 8.39 -14.25
N ARG A 23 -75.15 7.48 -15.02
CA ARG A 23 -74.29 6.42 -14.47
C ARG A 23 -72.79 6.75 -14.53
N SER A 24 -72.45 7.95 -14.99
CA SER A 24 -71.08 8.39 -15.22
C SER A 24 -70.83 9.71 -14.51
N THR A 25 -70.03 9.69 -13.44
CA THR A 25 -69.60 10.90 -12.72
C THR A 25 -69.09 11.99 -13.67
N LYS A 26 -68.30 11.62 -14.70
CA LYS A 26 -67.68 12.58 -15.61
C LYS A 26 -68.74 13.28 -16.46
N GLU A 27 -69.68 12.52 -17.01
CA GLU A 27 -70.80 13.08 -17.77
C GLU A 27 -71.69 13.94 -16.86
N ALA A 28 -71.95 13.48 -15.63
CA ALA A 28 -72.70 14.23 -14.64
C ALA A 28 -72.06 15.62 -14.39
N PHE A 29 -70.76 15.71 -14.14
CA PHE A 29 -70.11 17.02 -13.95
C PHE A 29 -70.14 17.91 -15.20
N VAL A 30 -69.97 17.33 -16.40
CA VAL A 30 -70.03 18.09 -17.65
C VAL A 30 -71.44 18.63 -17.88
N GLN A 31 -72.46 17.80 -17.66
CA GLN A 31 -73.86 18.18 -17.81
C GLN A 31 -74.28 19.21 -16.75
N PHE A 32 -73.87 19.04 -15.49
CA PHE A 32 -74.15 19.97 -14.39
C PHE A 32 -73.70 21.40 -14.71
N TRP A 33 -72.50 21.54 -15.30
CA TRP A 33 -71.91 22.83 -15.67
C TRP A 33 -72.18 23.24 -17.11
N SER A 34 -73.08 22.55 -17.82
CA SER A 34 -73.46 22.92 -19.18
C SER A 34 -74.42 24.11 -19.18
N GLN A 35 -74.30 24.97 -20.19
CA GLN A 35 -75.18 26.13 -20.33
C GLN A 35 -76.65 25.72 -20.49
N GLU A 36 -76.91 24.63 -21.22
CA GLU A 36 -78.26 24.09 -21.46
C GLU A 36 -78.93 23.68 -20.13
N TYR A 37 -78.24 22.91 -19.29
CA TYR A 37 -78.77 22.46 -18.00
C TYR A 37 -79.05 23.60 -17.02
N LEU A 38 -78.17 24.61 -16.97
CA LEU A 38 -78.31 25.75 -16.06
C LEU A 38 -79.29 26.82 -16.55
N SER A 39 -79.63 26.83 -17.84
CA SER A 39 -80.60 27.77 -18.42
C SER A 39 -82.05 27.29 -18.25
N ASP A 40 -82.28 25.98 -18.25
CA ASP A 40 -83.61 25.37 -18.18
C ASP A 40 -84.14 25.20 -16.74
N ARG A 41 -83.32 25.47 -15.72
CA ARG A 41 -83.63 25.23 -14.30
C ARG A 41 -83.41 26.46 -13.43
N GLU A 42 -83.93 26.41 -12.21
CA GLU A 42 -83.69 27.44 -11.21
C GLU A 42 -82.23 27.38 -10.74
N LEU A 43 -81.40 28.26 -11.33
CA LEU A 43 -79.95 28.33 -11.10
C LEU A 43 -79.59 28.39 -9.61
N VAL A 44 -80.39 29.09 -8.80
CA VAL A 44 -80.19 29.20 -7.36
C VAL A 44 -80.26 27.83 -6.67
N THR A 45 -81.26 27.01 -6.99
CA THR A 45 -81.42 25.67 -6.39
C THR A 45 -80.30 24.71 -6.78
N GLU A 46 -79.82 24.77 -8.02
CA GLU A 46 -78.71 23.93 -8.50
C GLU A 46 -77.38 24.36 -7.86
N LEU A 47 -77.14 25.67 -7.71
CA LEU A 47 -75.98 26.19 -7.00
C LEU A 47 -76.01 25.87 -5.49
N ASP A 48 -77.18 25.92 -4.86
CA ASP A 48 -77.36 25.51 -3.46
C ASP A 48 -77.06 24.02 -3.30
N PHE A 49 -77.53 23.16 -4.21
CA PHE A 49 -77.15 21.75 -4.23
C PHE A 49 -75.64 21.56 -4.32
N PHE A 50 -74.97 22.28 -5.22
CA PHE A 50 -73.51 22.16 -5.37
C PHE A 50 -72.78 22.61 -4.10
N THR A 51 -73.14 23.78 -3.57
CA THR A 51 -72.53 24.41 -2.40
C THR A 51 -72.74 23.58 -1.14
N ASP A 52 -73.95 23.05 -0.94
CA ASP A 52 -74.29 22.31 0.29
C ASP A 52 -73.92 20.83 0.23
N ARG A 53 -74.00 20.20 -0.95
CA ARG A 53 -73.88 18.74 -1.09
C ARG A 53 -72.58 18.28 -1.72
N ILE A 54 -71.95 19.07 -2.58
CA ILE A 54 -70.78 18.67 -3.37
C ILE A 54 -69.50 19.36 -2.86
N GLU A 55 -69.52 20.67 -2.64
CA GLU A 55 -68.36 21.46 -2.21
C GLU A 55 -67.70 20.93 -0.91
N PRO A 56 -68.45 20.54 0.15
CA PRO A 56 -67.83 20.02 1.38
C PRO A 56 -67.07 18.70 1.15
N LEU A 57 -67.55 17.88 0.21
CA LEU A 57 -66.92 16.62 -0.17
C LEU A 57 -65.67 16.83 -1.03
N LEU A 58 -65.65 17.89 -1.86
CA LEU A 58 -64.47 18.32 -2.61
C LEU A 58 -63.37 18.86 -1.68
N LYS A 59 -63.72 19.73 -0.73
CA LYS A 59 -62.78 20.28 0.28
C LYS A 59 -62.05 19.18 1.06
N THR A 60 -62.73 18.06 1.33
CA THR A 60 -62.16 16.96 2.10
C THR A 60 -61.22 16.07 1.27
N ASN A 61 -61.48 15.91 -0.03
CA ASN A 61 -60.74 14.97 -0.87
C ASN A 61 -59.59 15.58 -1.66
N TYR A 62 -59.78 16.79 -2.20
CA TYR A 62 -58.88 17.35 -3.22
C TYR A 62 -58.11 18.59 -2.76
N TYR A 63 -58.33 19.07 -1.52
CA TYR A 63 -57.66 20.27 -1.05
C TYR A 63 -56.24 19.97 -0.56
N ARG A 64 -55.27 19.94 -1.47
CA ARG A 64 -53.91 20.36 -1.16
C ARG A 64 -53.93 21.88 -1.18
N ARG A 65 -53.62 22.53 -0.05
CA ARG A 65 -53.60 24.00 0.01
C ARG A 65 -52.62 24.52 -1.05
N SER A 66 -53.10 25.40 -1.91
CA SER A 66 -52.27 26.21 -2.82
C SER A 66 -52.16 27.62 -2.23
N ASP A 67 -51.02 28.28 -2.43
CA ASP A 67 -50.89 29.69 -2.07
C ASP A 67 -51.72 30.59 -3.00
N ALA A 68 -51.72 31.91 -2.75
CA ALA A 68 -52.43 32.88 -3.58
C ALA A 68 -51.97 32.90 -5.06
N ASN A 69 -50.84 32.27 -5.38
CA ASN A 69 -50.23 32.18 -6.70
C ASN A 69 -50.47 30.81 -7.36
N GLY A 70 -51.25 29.91 -6.73
CA GLY A 70 -51.56 28.58 -7.26
C GLY A 70 -50.43 27.55 -7.09
N VAL A 71 -49.37 27.87 -6.36
CA VAL A 71 -48.27 26.93 -6.08
C VAL A 71 -48.65 26.03 -4.91
N TYR A 72 -48.39 24.72 -5.06
CA TYR A 72 -48.62 23.77 -3.97
C TYR A 72 -47.81 24.13 -2.73
N ILE A 73 -48.47 24.23 -1.57
CA ILE A 73 -47.76 24.44 -0.32
C ILE A 73 -46.92 23.19 0.01
N ASP A 74 -45.60 23.36 0.00
CA ASP A 74 -44.64 22.33 0.40
C ASP A 74 -44.31 22.46 1.90
N ASN A 75 -44.86 21.56 2.71
CA ASN A 75 -44.54 21.43 4.14
C ASN A 75 -43.61 20.23 4.41
N PHE A 76 -43.05 19.57 3.40
CA PHE A 76 -42.20 18.39 3.59
C PHE A 76 -40.95 18.72 4.41
N TRP A 77 -40.45 19.95 4.34
CA TRP A 77 -39.33 20.43 5.16
C TRP A 77 -39.57 20.27 6.66
N ARG A 78 -40.82 20.36 7.14
CA ARG A 78 -41.16 20.20 8.57
C ARG A 78 -40.97 18.75 9.03
N ILE A 79 -41.35 17.80 8.18
CA ILE A 79 -41.17 16.37 8.44
C ILE A 79 -39.69 16.05 8.39
N ASP A 80 -38.98 16.56 7.37
CA ASP A 80 -37.55 16.34 7.22
C ASP A 80 -36.74 16.92 8.38
N LEU A 81 -37.15 18.08 8.91
CA LEU A 81 -36.55 18.70 10.09
C LEU A 81 -36.67 17.82 11.34
N PHE A 82 -37.81 17.17 11.55
CA PHE A 82 -37.98 16.25 12.68
C PHE A 82 -36.97 15.09 12.61
N PHE A 83 -36.82 14.49 11.42
CA PHE A 83 -35.81 13.45 11.21
C PHE A 83 -34.38 13.97 11.34
N ALA A 84 -34.09 15.16 10.81
CA ALA A 84 -32.78 15.78 10.94
C ALA A 84 -32.41 16.03 12.41
N ILE A 85 -33.36 16.50 13.23
CA ILE A 85 -33.15 16.67 14.68
C ILE A 85 -32.91 15.32 15.36
N PHE A 86 -33.71 14.31 15.03
CA PHE A 86 -33.54 12.97 15.59
C PHE A 86 -32.13 12.41 15.28
N PHE A 87 -31.68 12.51 14.02
CA PHE A 87 -30.34 12.08 13.63
C PHE A 87 -29.25 12.97 14.22
N ALA A 88 -29.49 14.27 14.44
CA ALA A 88 -28.55 15.16 15.12
C ALA A 88 -28.30 14.70 16.55
N VAL A 89 -29.37 14.36 17.27
CA VAL A 89 -29.27 13.86 18.64
C VAL A 89 -28.56 12.49 18.68
N GLU A 90 -28.90 11.59 17.76
CA GLU A 90 -28.21 10.28 17.65
C GLU A 90 -26.71 10.46 17.36
N TYR A 91 -26.35 11.32 16.42
CA TYR A 91 -24.96 11.61 16.07
C TYR A 91 -24.17 12.24 17.23
N LEU A 92 -24.74 13.26 17.88
CA LEU A 92 -24.10 13.93 19.02
C LEU A 92 -23.94 12.99 20.21
N SER A 93 -24.98 12.22 20.54
CA SER A 93 -24.90 11.24 21.64
C SER A 93 -23.85 10.17 21.36
N ARG A 94 -23.82 9.62 20.14
CA ARG A 94 -22.83 8.61 19.74
C ARG A 94 -21.40 9.13 19.81
N THR A 95 -21.13 10.30 19.24
CA THR A 95 -19.79 10.92 19.26
C THR A 95 -19.35 11.27 20.67
N PHE A 96 -20.28 11.73 21.52
CA PHE A 96 -20.03 12.00 22.93
C PHE A 96 -19.70 10.73 23.72
N TRP A 97 -20.46 9.65 23.53
CA TRP A 97 -20.18 8.36 24.17
C TRP A 97 -18.82 7.80 23.75
N VAL A 98 -18.47 7.86 22.46
CA VAL A 98 -17.18 7.38 21.95
C VAL A 98 -16.02 8.19 22.54
N ALA A 99 -16.13 9.52 22.58
CA ALA A 99 -15.13 10.39 23.18
C ALA A 99 -14.97 10.13 24.68
N LYS A 100 -16.06 9.82 25.40
CA LYS A 100 -16.02 9.48 26.82
C LYS A 100 -15.38 8.12 27.10
N ASN A 101 -15.57 7.15 26.21
CA ASN A 101 -15.10 5.77 26.42
C ASN A 101 -13.65 5.55 25.96
N ARG A 102 -13.02 6.55 25.33
CA ARG A 102 -11.66 6.47 24.78
C ARG A 102 -10.87 7.69 25.22
N ASN A 103 -9.88 7.48 26.09
CA ASN A 103 -9.09 8.56 26.70
C ASN A 103 -8.11 9.25 25.73
N ASP A 104 -7.95 8.75 24.51
CA ASP A 104 -7.04 9.24 23.48
C ASP A 104 -7.70 10.17 22.45
N LEU A 105 -9.01 10.41 22.56
CA LEU A 105 -9.78 11.10 21.51
C LEU A 105 -10.53 12.31 22.04
N ASN A 106 -10.26 13.48 21.45
CA ASN A 106 -11.08 14.66 21.68
C ASN A 106 -12.45 14.48 21.02
N TRP A 107 -13.49 15.14 21.54
CA TRP A 107 -14.85 15.04 20.99
C TRP A 107 -14.92 15.52 19.53
N TRP A 108 -14.14 16.53 19.18
CA TRP A 108 -13.98 16.97 17.80
C TRP A 108 -13.37 15.90 16.89
N ASP A 109 -12.37 15.17 17.38
CA ASP A 109 -11.77 14.05 16.63
C ASP A 109 -12.77 12.90 16.46
N ALA A 110 -13.60 12.66 17.47
CA ALA A 110 -14.71 11.71 17.38
C ALA A 110 -15.72 12.15 16.31
N MET A 111 -16.09 13.43 16.24
CA MET A 111 -16.96 13.94 15.17
C MET A 111 -16.33 13.80 13.78
N LEU A 112 -15.05 14.16 13.62
CA LEU A 112 -14.30 13.99 12.37
C LEU A 112 -14.22 12.53 11.91
N ARG A 113 -14.06 11.59 12.84
CA ARG A 113 -14.08 10.15 12.54
C ARG A 113 -15.42 9.67 11.99
N TYR A 114 -16.53 10.30 12.41
CA TYR A 114 -17.89 9.98 11.95
C TYR A 114 -18.44 11.05 11.00
N TRP A 115 -17.59 11.76 10.26
CA TRP A 115 -17.99 12.84 9.36
C TRP A 115 -19.12 12.45 8.39
N TYR A 116 -19.15 11.20 7.93
CA TYR A 116 -20.16 10.70 7.01
C TYR A 116 -21.57 10.68 7.61
N ASP A 117 -21.70 10.51 8.94
CA ASP A 117 -22.99 10.55 9.64
C ASP A 117 -23.55 11.98 9.72
N ALA A 118 -22.69 13.01 9.64
CA ALA A 118 -23.12 14.41 9.58
C ALA A 118 -23.90 14.72 8.29
N LEU A 119 -23.70 13.94 7.22
CA LEU A 119 -24.46 14.07 5.96
C LEU A 119 -25.95 13.78 6.16
N MET A 120 -26.34 13.04 7.22
CA MET A 120 -27.75 12.83 7.57
C MET A 120 -28.46 14.13 7.99
N LEU A 121 -27.71 15.12 8.47
CA LEU A 121 -28.25 16.37 9.02
C LEU A 121 -28.58 17.40 7.95
N ILE A 122 -28.13 17.18 6.70
CA ILE A 122 -28.30 18.13 5.61
C ILE A 122 -29.73 18.04 5.06
N PRO A 123 -30.52 19.14 5.07
CA PRO A 123 -31.90 19.12 4.56
C PRO A 123 -32.00 19.39 3.05
N LEU A 124 -31.00 20.04 2.43
CA LEU A 124 -31.04 20.40 1.00
C LEU A 124 -30.66 19.24 0.06
N TRP A 125 -29.67 18.42 0.42
CA TRP A 125 -29.17 17.31 -0.41
C TRP A 125 -29.55 15.96 0.18
N ARG A 126 -30.86 15.69 0.23
CA ARG A 126 -31.43 14.50 0.88
C ARG A 126 -30.92 13.17 0.31
N TRP A 127 -30.48 13.13 -0.95
CA TRP A 127 -29.88 11.95 -1.57
C TRP A 127 -28.52 11.57 -0.97
N LEU A 128 -27.81 12.53 -0.38
CA LEU A 128 -26.51 12.29 0.26
C LEU A 128 -26.64 11.38 1.49
N ARG A 129 -27.85 11.22 2.04
CA ARG A 129 -28.17 10.28 3.12
C ARG A 129 -27.99 8.81 2.71
N ILE A 130 -27.94 8.51 1.41
CA ILE A 130 -27.67 7.15 0.93
C ILE A 130 -26.27 6.68 1.37
N LEU A 131 -25.28 7.58 1.43
CA LEU A 131 -23.91 7.26 1.86
C LEU A 131 -23.85 6.72 3.30
N PRO A 132 -24.27 7.47 4.34
CA PRO A 132 -24.22 6.97 5.71
C PRO A 132 -25.11 5.74 5.93
N VAL A 133 -26.24 5.64 5.23
CA VAL A 133 -27.09 4.43 5.29
C VAL A 133 -26.34 3.21 4.74
N THR A 134 -25.69 3.34 3.59
CA THR A 134 -24.92 2.25 2.97
C THR A 134 -23.77 1.80 3.88
N ILE A 135 -23.04 2.75 4.46
CA ILE A 135 -21.95 2.47 5.41
C ILE A 135 -22.49 1.76 6.66
N ARG A 136 -23.64 2.19 7.20
CA ARG A 136 -24.27 1.55 8.37
C ARG A 136 -24.73 0.12 8.06
N ILE A 137 -25.30 -0.11 6.88
CA ILE A 137 -25.71 -1.45 6.42
C ILE A 137 -24.49 -2.37 6.33
N HIS A 138 -23.41 -1.92 5.68
CA HIS A 138 -22.17 -2.70 5.60
C HIS A 138 -21.59 -2.99 7.00
N LYS A 139 -21.49 -1.98 7.88
CA LYS A 139 -21.00 -2.16 9.27
C LYS A 139 -21.88 -3.07 10.12
N SER A 140 -23.17 -3.16 9.83
CA SER A 140 -24.09 -4.04 10.55
C SER A 140 -23.99 -5.50 10.15
N GLY A 141 -23.24 -5.83 9.09
CA GLY A 141 -23.12 -7.19 8.57
C GLY A 141 -24.42 -7.75 7.95
N LEU A 142 -25.47 -6.92 7.82
CA LEU A 142 -26.76 -7.33 7.24
C LEU A 142 -26.67 -7.62 5.75
N LEU A 143 -25.70 -7.02 5.06
CA LEU A 143 -25.41 -7.19 3.65
C LEU A 143 -23.90 -7.21 3.46
N ASP A 144 -23.41 -8.28 2.84
CA ASP A 144 -22.02 -8.42 2.45
C ASP A 144 -21.76 -7.53 1.22
N MET A 145 -21.35 -6.29 1.51
CA MET A 145 -21.00 -5.30 0.50
C MET A 145 -19.51 -5.36 0.15
N GLU A 146 -18.74 -6.33 0.66
CA GLU A 146 -17.30 -6.47 0.43
C GLU A 146 -16.98 -6.54 -1.07
N ARG A 147 -17.80 -7.26 -1.84
CA ARG A 147 -17.64 -7.42 -3.29
C ARG A 147 -17.89 -6.13 -4.08
N ILE A 148 -18.83 -5.30 -3.63
CA ILE A 148 -19.15 -4.04 -4.30
C ILE A 148 -18.13 -2.97 -3.89
N LEU A 149 -17.78 -2.92 -2.61
CA LEU A 149 -16.74 -2.01 -2.13
C LEU A 149 -15.39 -2.33 -2.75
N SER A 150 -14.95 -3.59 -2.75
CA SER A 150 -13.68 -4.00 -3.36
C SER A 150 -13.57 -3.52 -4.81
N GLN A 151 -14.65 -3.62 -5.59
CA GLN A 151 -14.66 -3.17 -6.98
C GLN A 151 -14.63 -1.64 -7.13
N ILE A 152 -15.28 -0.89 -6.24
CA ILE A 152 -15.27 0.59 -6.23
C ILE A 152 -13.94 1.13 -5.68
N THR A 153 -13.35 0.43 -4.72
CA THR A 153 -12.11 0.83 -4.05
C THR A 153 -10.87 0.23 -4.71
N HIS A 154 -10.99 -0.64 -5.71
CA HIS A 154 -9.86 -1.34 -6.33
C HIS A 154 -8.82 -0.34 -6.87
N GLU A 155 -9.23 0.57 -7.76
CA GLU A 155 -8.29 1.55 -8.35
C GLU A 155 -7.74 2.54 -7.31
N PRO A 156 -8.57 3.15 -6.43
CA PRO A 156 -8.04 4.03 -5.38
C PRO A 156 -7.12 3.30 -4.40
N ALA A 157 -7.46 2.06 -3.99
CA ALA A 157 -6.65 1.28 -3.07
C ALA A 157 -5.33 0.86 -3.71
N ALA A 158 -5.33 0.41 -4.96
CA ALA A 158 -4.12 0.10 -5.70
C ALA A 158 -3.18 1.32 -5.76
N TYR A 159 -3.72 2.48 -6.09
CA TYR A 159 -2.96 3.72 -6.19
C TYR A 159 -2.42 4.21 -4.84
N ILE A 160 -3.25 4.20 -3.79
CA ILE A 160 -2.84 4.61 -2.43
C ILE A 160 -1.79 3.65 -1.88
N SER A 161 -2.01 2.34 -2.02
CA SER A 161 -1.06 1.32 -1.56
C SER A 161 0.27 1.43 -2.28
N HIS A 162 0.27 1.61 -3.60
CA HIS A 162 1.49 1.82 -4.37
C HIS A 162 2.28 3.04 -3.88
N ARG A 163 1.61 4.18 -3.67
CA ARG A 163 2.26 5.40 -3.15
C ARG A 163 2.72 5.27 -1.71
N ALA A 164 1.94 4.61 -0.85
CA ALA A 164 2.29 4.35 0.53
C ALA A 164 3.53 3.45 0.60
N SER A 165 3.56 2.34 -0.14
CA SER A 165 4.71 1.44 -0.23
C SER A 165 5.96 2.14 -0.77
N MET A 166 5.79 2.99 -1.79
CA MET A 166 6.87 3.80 -2.34
C MET A 166 7.47 4.73 -1.27
N PHE A 167 6.62 5.45 -0.54
CA PHE A 167 7.05 6.31 0.56
C PHE A 167 7.74 5.51 1.68
N LEU A 168 7.19 4.35 2.04
CA LEU A 168 7.76 3.49 3.08
C LEU A 168 9.15 2.99 2.70
N ILE A 169 9.35 2.50 1.47
CA ILE A 169 10.66 2.01 1.01
C ILE A 169 11.67 3.16 0.99
N VAL A 170 11.32 4.32 0.43
CA VAL A 170 12.21 5.49 0.44
C VAL A 170 12.55 5.91 1.88
N ARG A 171 11.57 5.89 2.79
CA ARG A 171 11.80 6.18 4.21
C ARG A 171 12.74 5.17 4.87
N LEU A 172 12.56 3.88 4.62
CA LEU A 172 13.42 2.82 5.14
C LEU A 172 14.85 2.91 4.59
N LEU A 173 15.00 3.24 3.30
CA LEU A 173 16.30 3.46 2.68
C LEU A 173 17.01 4.67 3.29
N ASN A 174 16.30 5.79 3.46
CA ASN A 174 16.86 6.97 4.12
C ASN A 174 17.24 6.67 5.59
N GLN A 175 16.41 5.94 6.33
CA GLN A 175 16.73 5.50 7.69
C GLN A 175 17.97 4.58 7.73
N SER A 176 18.13 3.73 6.72
CA SER A 176 19.30 2.86 6.59
C SER A 176 20.56 3.66 6.26
N GLN A 177 20.46 4.64 5.37
CA GLN A 177 21.54 5.57 5.02
C GLN A 177 21.96 6.41 6.24
N GLU A 178 20.99 6.90 7.02
CA GLU A 178 21.25 7.60 8.28
C GLU A 178 21.92 6.69 9.32
N ALA A 179 21.50 5.44 9.44
CA ALA A 179 22.17 4.47 10.32
C ALA A 179 23.62 4.20 9.89
N ILE A 180 23.88 4.10 8.58
CA ILE A 180 25.24 3.93 8.02
C ILE A 180 26.10 5.17 8.31
N ASN A 181 25.58 6.36 8.01
CA ASN A 181 26.28 7.64 8.22
C ASN A 181 26.56 7.92 9.69
N ASN A 182 25.68 7.45 10.59
CA ASN A 182 25.89 7.52 12.04
C ASN A 182 26.85 6.44 12.57
N GLY A 183 27.42 5.62 11.69
CA GLY A 183 28.37 4.57 12.05
C GLY A 183 27.75 3.37 12.77
N ALA A 184 26.44 3.12 12.63
CA ALA A 184 25.79 1.96 13.26
C ALA A 184 26.37 0.63 12.76
N ILE A 185 26.73 0.55 11.47
CA ILE A 185 27.40 -0.62 10.88
C ILE A 185 28.81 -0.80 11.44
N ALA A 186 29.58 0.29 11.53
CA ALA A 186 30.91 0.25 12.14
C ALA A 186 30.83 -0.19 13.61
N LYS A 187 29.81 0.29 14.34
CA LYS A 187 29.53 -0.14 15.70
C LYS A 187 29.18 -1.64 15.76
N LEU A 188 28.34 -2.15 14.85
CA LEU A 188 28.01 -3.58 14.80
C LEU A 188 29.24 -4.47 14.53
N LEU A 189 30.20 -3.99 13.72
CA LEU A 189 31.44 -4.71 13.41
C LEU A 189 32.50 -4.63 14.53
N THR A 190 32.43 -3.59 15.38
CA THR A 190 33.42 -3.30 16.44
C THR A 190 32.94 -3.63 17.87
N SER A 191 31.63 -3.69 18.12
CA SER A 191 31.10 -3.79 19.48
C SER A 191 31.09 -5.23 20.00
N SER A 192 32.13 -5.54 20.78
CA SER A 192 32.23 -6.73 21.65
C SER A 192 31.78 -6.43 23.09
N THR A 193 30.72 -5.65 23.32
CA THR A 193 30.38 -5.25 24.69
C THR A 193 28.88 -5.26 25.01
N THR A 194 28.61 -6.09 26.03
CA THR A 194 27.54 -6.09 27.04
C THR A 194 26.16 -6.68 26.69
N GLU A 195 26.05 -7.97 27.02
CA GLU A 195 24.94 -8.65 27.73
C GLU A 195 23.68 -9.07 26.98
N THR A 196 23.41 -8.65 25.73
CA THR A 196 22.17 -9.11 25.05
C THR A 196 22.35 -9.70 23.64
N LEU A 197 23.56 -9.75 23.09
CA LEU A 197 23.78 -10.16 21.69
C LEU A 197 24.99 -11.09 21.47
N HIS A 198 25.25 -12.05 22.36
CA HIS A 198 26.20 -13.13 22.07
C HIS A 198 25.88 -13.86 20.75
N ALA A 199 24.60 -13.89 20.34
CA ALA A 199 24.16 -14.51 19.08
C ALA A 199 24.56 -13.74 17.80
N THR A 200 24.99 -12.48 17.88
CA THR A 200 25.29 -11.65 16.70
C THR A 200 26.78 -11.65 16.35
N GLU A 201 27.67 -11.63 17.36
CA GLU A 201 29.13 -11.81 17.15
C GLU A 201 29.42 -13.15 16.46
N ASP A 202 28.75 -14.23 16.90
CA ASP A 202 28.91 -15.55 16.31
C ASP A 202 28.53 -15.59 14.82
N LYS A 203 27.47 -14.86 14.43
CA LYS A 203 27.00 -14.87 13.03
C LYS A 203 27.93 -14.14 12.09
N ILE A 204 28.50 -13.00 12.50
CA ILE A 204 29.46 -12.25 11.66
C ILE A 204 30.74 -13.07 11.49
N ASN A 205 31.23 -13.68 12.57
CA ASN A 205 32.39 -14.57 12.51
C ASN A 205 32.14 -15.77 11.59
N LEU A 206 30.94 -16.39 11.67
CA LEU A 206 30.54 -17.47 10.75
C LEU A 206 30.48 -17.02 9.28
N ILE A 207 30.04 -15.80 8.99
CA ILE A 207 30.02 -15.26 7.62
C ILE A 207 31.44 -15.04 7.11
N ILE A 208 32.32 -14.42 7.89
CA ILE A 208 33.73 -14.20 7.53
C ILE A 208 34.42 -15.54 7.28
N ASP A 209 34.26 -16.50 8.20
CA ASP A 209 34.81 -17.84 8.05
C ASP A 209 34.29 -18.55 6.80
N ARG A 210 33.00 -18.41 6.49
CA ARG A 210 32.41 -18.98 5.29
C ARG A 210 32.96 -18.32 4.02
N LEU A 211 33.10 -16.99 3.99
CA LEU A 211 33.65 -16.26 2.86
C LEU A 211 35.11 -16.62 2.60
N ILE A 212 35.94 -16.70 3.66
CA ILE A 212 37.34 -17.13 3.54
C ILE A 212 37.41 -18.58 3.07
N SER A 213 36.59 -19.47 3.62
CA SER A 213 36.51 -20.86 3.17
C SER A 213 36.09 -20.96 1.69
N LEU A 214 35.10 -20.17 1.25
CA LEU A 214 34.71 -20.11 -0.16
C LEU A 214 35.85 -19.58 -1.05
N ALA A 215 36.55 -18.53 -0.62
CA ALA A 215 37.68 -17.98 -1.36
C ALA A 215 38.80 -19.01 -1.52
N ILE A 216 39.17 -19.70 -0.45
CA ILE A 216 40.27 -20.67 -0.47
C ILE A 216 39.87 -21.95 -1.19
N CYS A 217 38.68 -22.50 -0.92
CA CYS A 217 38.31 -23.82 -1.42
C CYS A 217 37.71 -23.78 -2.83
N ASN A 218 37.02 -22.70 -3.20
CA ASN A 218 36.29 -22.62 -4.47
C ASN A 218 36.85 -21.59 -5.43
N VAL A 219 37.38 -20.46 -4.94
CA VAL A 219 37.92 -19.42 -5.83
C VAL A 219 39.35 -19.73 -6.23
N LEU A 220 40.22 -20.10 -5.28
CA LEU A 220 41.65 -20.37 -5.54
C LEU A 220 41.91 -21.39 -6.66
N PRO A 221 41.16 -22.51 -6.76
CA PRO A 221 41.32 -23.45 -7.87
C PRO A 221 40.83 -22.88 -9.21
N GLN A 222 39.81 -22.02 -9.20
CA GLN A 222 39.26 -21.43 -10.43
C GLN A 222 40.18 -20.35 -11.02
N VAL A 223 40.97 -19.67 -10.18
CA VAL A 223 41.98 -18.68 -10.61
C VAL A 223 43.37 -19.28 -10.81
N GLN A 224 43.48 -20.62 -10.89
CA GLN A 224 44.72 -21.34 -11.22
C GLN A 224 45.53 -20.70 -12.35
N PRO A 225 44.98 -20.49 -13.56
CA PRO A 225 45.77 -20.00 -14.69
C PRO A 225 46.39 -18.63 -14.40
N ASP A 226 45.66 -17.74 -13.74
CA ASP A 226 46.16 -16.40 -13.40
C ASP A 226 47.27 -16.45 -12.34
N ILE A 227 47.18 -17.37 -11.38
CA ILE A 227 48.22 -17.58 -10.36
C ILE A 227 49.46 -18.20 -10.97
N GLU A 228 49.31 -19.18 -11.86
CA GLU A 228 50.42 -19.77 -12.60
C GLU A 228 51.13 -18.71 -13.44
N ASP A 229 50.40 -17.85 -14.16
CA ASP A 229 50.99 -16.78 -14.95
C ASP A 229 51.76 -15.76 -14.08
N LEU A 230 51.22 -15.43 -12.91
CA LEU A 230 51.91 -14.57 -11.95
C LEU A 230 53.20 -15.24 -11.43
N LEU A 231 53.14 -16.53 -11.06
CA LEU A 231 54.30 -17.29 -10.60
C LEU A 231 55.35 -17.41 -11.71
N ARG A 232 54.95 -17.70 -12.95
CA ARG A 232 55.82 -17.73 -14.13
C ARG A 232 56.54 -16.39 -14.29
N HIS A 233 55.81 -15.27 -14.13
CA HIS A 233 56.39 -13.93 -14.21
C HIS A 233 57.43 -13.68 -13.12
N ILE A 234 57.08 -13.95 -11.85
CA ILE A 234 57.95 -13.74 -10.69
C ILE A 234 59.19 -14.63 -10.78
N LEU A 235 59.03 -15.91 -11.09
CA LEU A 235 60.12 -16.88 -11.19
C LEU A 235 61.04 -16.55 -12.37
N ARG A 236 60.49 -16.13 -13.51
CA ARG A 236 61.30 -15.69 -14.66
C ARG A 236 62.13 -14.45 -14.33
N GLY A 237 61.57 -13.51 -13.57
CA GLY A 237 62.29 -12.35 -13.05
C GLY A 237 63.40 -12.76 -12.07
N ALA A 238 63.05 -13.55 -11.05
CA ALA A 238 63.97 -14.02 -10.02
C ALA A 238 65.12 -14.86 -10.58
N LEU A 239 64.86 -15.73 -11.57
CA LEU A 239 65.92 -16.52 -12.23
C LEU A 239 66.90 -15.62 -12.99
N LYS A 240 66.39 -14.62 -13.72
CA LYS A 240 67.23 -13.68 -14.49
C LYS A 240 68.07 -12.77 -13.60
N GLU A 241 67.56 -12.43 -12.43
CA GLU A 241 68.25 -11.58 -11.45
C GLU A 241 69.12 -12.37 -10.47
N SER A 242 69.01 -13.71 -10.44
CA SER A 242 69.77 -14.53 -9.49
C SER A 242 71.28 -14.48 -9.74
N ASP A 243 72.04 -14.40 -8.65
CA ASP A 243 73.51 -14.50 -8.65
C ASP A 243 73.99 -15.83 -9.25
N VAL A 244 73.17 -16.89 -9.13
CA VAL A 244 73.44 -18.21 -9.72
C VAL A 244 73.43 -18.13 -11.24
N TYR A 245 72.45 -17.46 -11.84
CA TYR A 245 72.41 -17.22 -13.28
C TYR A 245 73.59 -16.35 -13.76
N GLN A 246 73.93 -15.30 -13.00
CA GLN A 246 75.08 -14.46 -13.30
C GLN A 246 76.41 -15.23 -13.20
N THR A 247 76.53 -16.16 -12.26
CA THR A 247 77.71 -17.02 -12.04
C THR A 247 77.81 -18.15 -13.08
N LEU A 248 76.69 -18.66 -13.57
CA LEU A 248 76.66 -19.64 -14.67
C LEU A 248 77.04 -18.98 -16.01
N LYS A 249 76.68 -17.71 -16.20
CA LYS A 249 77.03 -16.94 -17.40
C LYS A 249 78.53 -16.69 -17.53
N THR A 250 79.28 -16.68 -16.43
CA THR A 250 80.75 -16.52 -16.44
C THR A 250 81.52 -17.80 -16.76
N ILE A 251 80.87 -18.96 -16.85
CA ILE A 251 81.52 -20.22 -17.25
C ILE A 251 81.59 -20.32 -18.78
N PRO A 252 82.80 -20.38 -19.38
CA PRO A 252 82.94 -20.54 -20.82
C PRO A 252 82.34 -21.89 -21.28
N GLY A 253 81.37 -21.82 -22.20
CA GLY A 253 80.57 -22.97 -22.66
C GLY A 253 79.11 -22.98 -22.19
N ILE A 254 78.78 -22.24 -21.12
CA ILE A 254 77.41 -22.09 -20.55
C ILE A 254 76.90 -20.64 -20.64
N ALA A 255 77.76 -19.72 -21.12
CA ALA A 255 77.51 -18.28 -21.24
C ALA A 255 76.24 -17.87 -22.01
N SER A 256 75.65 -18.79 -22.78
CA SER A 256 74.37 -18.62 -23.47
C SER A 256 73.41 -19.73 -23.09
N LEU A 257 72.95 -19.75 -21.83
CA LEU A 257 71.72 -20.47 -21.52
C LEU A 257 70.61 -19.90 -22.43
N PRO A 258 69.97 -20.71 -23.28
CA PRO A 258 68.89 -20.24 -24.14
C PRO A 258 67.79 -19.62 -23.28
N GLN A 259 67.21 -18.51 -23.73
CA GLN A 259 66.09 -17.87 -23.02
C GLN A 259 64.95 -18.88 -22.83
N GLU A 260 64.80 -19.82 -23.76
CA GLU A 260 63.83 -20.91 -23.73
C GLU A 260 64.04 -21.86 -22.55
N ALA A 261 65.28 -22.09 -22.10
CA ALA A 261 65.57 -22.95 -20.94
C ALA A 261 65.16 -22.28 -19.63
N ILE A 262 65.33 -20.96 -19.52
CA ILE A 262 64.88 -20.17 -18.35
C ILE A 262 63.35 -20.13 -18.31
N GLU A 263 62.72 -19.98 -19.47
CA GLU A 263 61.26 -20.00 -19.60
C GLU A 263 60.68 -21.36 -19.19
N GLN A 264 61.23 -22.46 -19.70
CA GLN A 264 60.78 -23.81 -19.31
C GLN A 264 60.99 -24.10 -17.83
N LEU A 265 62.10 -23.63 -17.24
CA LEU A 265 62.38 -23.85 -15.82
C LEU A 265 61.45 -23.00 -14.92
N ALA A 266 61.15 -21.77 -15.32
CA ALA A 266 60.16 -20.94 -14.65
C ALA A 266 58.75 -21.55 -14.76
N ASP A 267 58.39 -22.11 -15.91
CA ASP A 267 57.13 -22.85 -16.13
C ASP A 267 57.00 -24.05 -15.19
N TYR A 268 58.02 -24.91 -15.18
CA TYR A 268 58.04 -26.09 -14.32
C TYR A 268 57.99 -25.73 -12.84
N LEU A 269 58.72 -24.70 -12.41
CA LEU A 269 58.71 -24.26 -11.03
C LEU A 269 57.39 -23.59 -10.63
N ALA A 270 56.77 -22.83 -11.54
CA ALA A 270 55.46 -22.21 -11.29
C ALA A 270 54.37 -23.27 -11.13
N GLN A 271 54.36 -24.25 -12.05
CA GLN A 271 53.39 -25.34 -12.02
C GLN A 271 53.61 -26.25 -10.81
N ALA A 272 54.86 -26.61 -10.51
CA ALA A 272 55.17 -27.41 -9.31
C ALA A 272 54.84 -26.66 -8.00
N ALA A 273 55.10 -25.35 -7.93
CA ALA A 273 54.75 -24.55 -6.77
C ALA A 273 53.23 -24.47 -6.58
N TYR A 274 52.48 -24.31 -7.66
CA TYR A 274 51.02 -24.31 -7.63
C TYR A 274 50.44 -25.68 -7.23
N ASP A 275 50.94 -26.76 -7.84
CA ASP A 275 50.54 -28.13 -7.52
C ASP A 275 50.83 -28.46 -6.05
N VAL A 276 51.97 -28.03 -5.52
CA VAL A 276 52.28 -28.18 -4.09
C VAL A 276 51.30 -27.39 -3.23
N LEU A 277 50.92 -26.19 -3.64
CA LEU A 277 50.00 -25.33 -2.87
C LEU A 277 48.57 -25.90 -2.83
N ILE A 278 48.06 -26.43 -3.95
CA ILE A 278 46.76 -27.12 -3.98
C ILE A 278 46.81 -28.48 -3.27
N ASN A 279 47.83 -29.30 -3.51
CA ASN A 279 47.89 -30.64 -2.93
C ASN A 279 48.20 -30.60 -1.42
N SER A 280 48.87 -29.55 -0.94
CA SER A 280 49.06 -29.28 0.50
C SER A 280 47.73 -29.07 1.24
N TYR A 281 46.67 -28.64 0.54
CA TYR A 281 45.32 -28.58 1.12
C TYR A 281 44.75 -29.98 1.46
N ALA A 282 45.16 -31.01 0.71
CA ALA A 282 44.72 -32.38 0.92
C ALA A 282 45.56 -33.15 1.96
N ASP A 283 46.73 -32.63 2.32
CA ASP A 283 47.64 -33.21 3.31
C ASP A 283 47.33 -32.72 4.75
N THR A 284 47.60 -33.57 5.74
CA THR A 284 47.29 -33.30 7.16
C THR A 284 48.14 -32.15 7.72
N GLU A 285 49.40 -32.05 7.30
CA GLU A 285 50.31 -30.99 7.76
C GLU A 285 50.03 -29.66 7.06
N GLY A 286 49.74 -29.70 5.76
CA GLY A 286 49.33 -28.52 4.99
C GLY A 286 48.02 -27.91 5.49
N LYS A 287 47.05 -28.74 5.87
CA LYS A 287 45.79 -28.28 6.49
C LYS A 287 46.02 -27.44 7.76
N ILE A 288 46.98 -27.80 8.61
CA ILE A 288 47.31 -27.04 9.83
C ILE A 288 47.88 -25.66 9.47
N ILE A 289 48.71 -25.57 8.43
CA ILE A 289 49.28 -24.30 7.95
C ILE A 289 48.17 -23.41 7.37
N PHE A 290 47.26 -24.00 6.59
CA PHE A 290 46.11 -23.30 6.03
C PHE A 290 45.14 -22.80 7.09
N ASP A 291 44.85 -23.61 8.11
CA ASP A 291 43.99 -23.22 9.23
C ASP A 291 44.62 -22.03 9.97
N ARG A 292 45.94 -22.05 10.20
CA ARG A 292 46.65 -20.90 10.79
C ARG A 292 46.63 -19.66 9.90
N LEU A 293 46.79 -19.82 8.58
CA LEU A 293 46.71 -18.71 7.63
C LEU A 293 45.30 -18.09 7.64
N LYS A 294 44.26 -18.93 7.63
CA LYS A 294 42.86 -18.51 7.75
C LYS A 294 42.66 -17.71 9.03
N ASP A 295 43.07 -18.23 10.17
CA ASP A 295 42.86 -17.60 11.47
C ASP A 295 43.57 -16.25 11.56
N ASN A 296 44.85 -16.19 11.13
CA ASN A 296 45.62 -14.95 11.11
C ASN A 296 45.02 -13.93 10.13
N PHE A 297 44.65 -14.36 8.93
CA PHE A 297 44.03 -13.48 7.93
C PHE A 297 42.70 -12.91 8.44
N SER A 298 41.84 -13.76 9.03
CA SER A 298 40.56 -13.35 9.61
C SER A 298 40.76 -12.31 10.72
N LEU A 299 41.73 -12.55 11.61
CA LEU A 299 42.06 -11.63 12.69
C LEU A 299 42.58 -10.29 12.17
N THR A 300 43.55 -10.31 11.23
CA THR A 300 44.10 -9.09 10.62
C THR A 300 43.04 -8.33 9.83
N LEU A 301 42.17 -9.02 9.07
CA LEU A 301 41.07 -8.39 8.36
C LEU A 301 40.11 -7.71 9.32
N LYS A 302 39.79 -8.36 10.45
CA LYS A 302 38.95 -7.77 11.49
C LYS A 302 39.58 -6.50 12.04
N GLU A 303 40.87 -6.50 12.36
CA GLU A 303 41.58 -5.30 12.82
C GLU A 303 41.54 -4.16 11.79
N GLN A 304 41.73 -4.46 10.50
CA GLN A 304 41.66 -3.46 9.43
C GLN A 304 40.23 -2.91 9.23
N LEU A 305 39.19 -3.75 9.40
CA LEU A 305 37.79 -3.32 9.38
C LEU A 305 37.40 -2.49 10.62
N GLN A 306 38.18 -2.58 11.70
CA GLN A 306 38.02 -1.75 12.89
C GLN A 306 38.71 -0.37 12.75
N ASP A 307 39.59 -0.20 11.76
CA ASP A 307 40.23 1.08 11.47
C ASP A 307 39.20 2.14 11.05
N ARG A 308 39.37 3.36 11.55
CA ARG A 308 38.41 4.45 11.31
C ARG A 308 38.40 4.93 9.87
N ALA A 309 39.54 4.91 9.17
CA ALA A 309 39.59 5.32 7.77
C ALA A 309 38.84 4.31 6.90
N THR A 310 39.12 3.02 7.08
CA THR A 310 38.41 1.93 6.40
C THR A 310 36.90 1.97 6.66
N GLN A 311 36.49 2.23 7.91
CA GLN A 311 35.07 2.36 8.25
C GLN A 311 34.39 3.53 7.54
N SER A 312 35.06 4.69 7.48
CA SER A 312 34.53 5.87 6.79
C SER A 312 34.37 5.62 5.29
N GLU A 313 35.33 4.91 4.68
CA GLU A 313 35.29 4.55 3.27
C GLU A 313 34.13 3.58 2.98
N ILE A 314 33.99 2.51 3.78
CA ILE A 314 32.88 1.56 3.66
C ILE A 314 31.53 2.24 3.87
N GLN A 315 31.40 3.16 4.84
CA GLN A 315 30.17 3.91 5.06
C GLN A 315 29.80 4.74 3.84
N THR A 316 30.78 5.40 3.22
CA THR A 316 30.56 6.20 2.00
C THR A 316 30.09 5.30 0.85
N LEU A 317 30.79 4.20 0.60
CA LEU A 317 30.43 3.24 -0.46
C LEU A 317 29.04 2.63 -0.26
N LEU A 318 28.69 2.27 0.97
CA LEU A 318 27.36 1.74 1.29
C LEU A 318 26.27 2.80 1.16
N SER A 319 26.55 4.05 1.58
CA SER A 319 25.63 5.17 1.41
C SER A 319 25.37 5.46 -0.06
N ASP A 320 26.42 5.45 -0.90
CA ASP A 320 26.32 5.67 -2.34
C ASP A 320 25.56 4.53 -3.03
N LEU A 321 25.82 3.27 -2.64
CA LEU A 321 25.08 2.11 -3.14
C LEU A 321 23.58 2.20 -2.82
N LEU A 322 23.22 2.65 -1.61
CA LEU A 322 21.83 2.87 -1.23
C LEU A 322 21.19 4.02 -2.02
N GLU A 323 21.95 5.07 -2.33
CA GLU A 323 21.48 6.18 -3.15
C GLU A 323 21.16 5.73 -4.57
N ASP A 324 22.05 4.95 -5.17
CA ASP A 324 21.86 4.35 -6.49
C ASP A 324 20.66 3.41 -6.50
N TRP A 325 20.51 2.57 -5.47
CA TRP A 325 19.37 1.69 -5.35
C TRP A 325 18.06 2.46 -5.20
N LYS A 326 18.02 3.51 -4.37
CA LYS A 326 16.87 4.40 -4.22
C LYS A 326 16.48 5.04 -5.56
N SER A 327 17.46 5.58 -6.29
CA SER A 327 17.25 6.18 -7.62
C SER A 327 16.70 5.17 -8.62
N SER A 328 17.27 3.97 -8.65
CA SER A 328 16.82 2.88 -9.52
C SER A 328 15.39 2.42 -9.18
N TYR A 329 15.08 2.26 -7.89
CA TYR A 329 13.76 1.86 -7.42
C TYR A 329 12.70 2.91 -7.76
N VAL A 330 12.97 4.19 -7.53
CA VAL A 330 12.06 5.29 -7.89
C VAL A 330 11.77 5.32 -9.39
N LYS A 331 12.79 5.16 -10.23
CA LYS A 331 12.61 5.13 -11.69
C LYS A 331 11.75 3.95 -12.14
N THR A 332 11.98 2.78 -11.56
CA THR A 332 11.27 1.54 -11.93
C THR A 332 9.84 1.52 -11.40
N SER A 333 9.59 2.04 -10.20
CA SER A 333 8.25 2.07 -9.60
C SER A 333 7.30 2.98 -10.37
N HIS A 334 7.78 4.10 -10.91
CA HIS A 334 6.98 4.97 -11.78
C HIS A 334 6.50 4.31 -13.09
N GLN A 335 7.15 3.23 -13.53
CA GLN A 335 6.80 2.51 -14.76
C GLN A 335 5.84 1.34 -14.52
N ARG A 336 5.69 0.87 -13.28
CA ARG A 336 4.87 -0.31 -12.96
C ARG A 336 3.42 0.10 -12.69
N ASN A 337 2.46 -0.62 -13.29
CA ASN A 337 1.05 -0.37 -13.03
C ASN A 337 0.70 -0.77 -11.58
N PRO A 338 0.10 0.12 -10.77
CA PRO A 338 -0.34 -0.20 -9.42
C PRO A 338 -1.35 -1.36 -9.36
N GLU A 339 -2.17 -1.55 -10.38
CA GLU A 339 -3.17 -2.63 -10.43
C GLU A 339 -2.53 -4.01 -10.53
N ASP A 340 -1.50 -4.17 -11.38
CA ASP A 340 -0.77 -5.43 -11.53
C ASP A 340 -0.12 -5.88 -10.21
N THR A 341 0.39 -4.90 -9.44
CA THR A 341 1.05 -5.17 -8.16
C THR A 341 0.04 -5.59 -7.09
N LEU A 342 -1.17 -5.01 -7.11
CA LEU A 342 -2.24 -5.38 -6.19
C LEU A 342 -2.77 -6.79 -6.52
N ALA A 343 -2.98 -7.09 -7.80
CA ALA A 343 -3.43 -8.41 -8.26
C ALA A 343 -2.44 -9.53 -7.88
N GLU A 344 -1.14 -9.31 -8.08
CA GLU A 344 -0.08 -10.24 -7.67
C GLU A 344 -0.08 -10.49 -6.14
N THR A 345 -0.32 -9.44 -5.35
CA THR A 345 -0.39 -9.56 -3.89
C THR A 345 -1.63 -10.35 -3.43
N GLU A 346 -2.77 -10.15 -4.09
CA GLU A 346 -4.00 -10.90 -3.82
C GLU A 346 -3.88 -12.38 -4.20
N GLU A 347 -3.18 -12.71 -5.30
CA GLU A 347 -2.91 -14.10 -5.71
C GLU A 347 -2.04 -14.84 -4.69
N ILE A 348 -0.99 -14.18 -4.17
CA ILE A 348 -0.10 -14.76 -3.16
C ILE A 348 -0.83 -14.94 -1.82
N ALA A 349 -1.72 -14.03 -1.43
CA ALA A 349 -2.44 -14.10 -0.15
C ALA A 349 -3.49 -15.24 -0.07
N VAL A 350 -3.88 -15.80 -1.21
CA VAL A 350 -4.86 -16.91 -1.31
C VAL A 350 -4.18 -18.29 -1.32
N THR A 351 -2.84 -18.34 -1.44
CA THR A 351 -2.03 -19.57 -1.35
C THR A 351 -1.54 -19.81 0.07
#